data_AF-A0A9D5X2M9-F1
#
_entry.id   AF-A0A9D5X2M9-F1
#
_cell.length_a   1.000
_cell.length_b   1.000
_cell.length_c   1.000
_cell.angle_alpha   90.00
_cell.angle_beta   90.00
_cell.angle_gamma   90.00
#
_symmetry.space_group_name_H-M   'P 1'
#
loop_
_entity.id
_entity.type
_entity.pdbx_description
1 polymer ?
#
loop_
_entity_poly.entity_id
_entity_poly.type
_entity_poly.pdbx_seq_one_letter_code
_entity_poly.pdbx_strand_id
1 'polypeptide(L)'
;MSEVEENVNAKRKSINSTIVRYYGGLYFSYKQSIDIDAIATYAFSKNSVIKCKILAALMGAATDVVNTIGRQFAQPLKVRNKDGSLKDNLARKILVDREMDVFDQFAKWLKYYMERPKNVHNFDIVCNDYLEVLKKLKPGDVEVIYADPPYTRYHYSRYYHILETICLHDNPQISTKFPNGKGGLSRAIYRNDRHQSPFCIKSKAPKAFDELFMYAQKAQASVVLSYSPFDESSKATPRLLSIEELVDIAKKYYNSVEVVSPGQFIHSRFNRQANNYEINYDAERLIICRR
;
A
#
# COMPACT_ATOMS: atom_id res chain seq x y z
N MET A 1 -6.47 2.92 44.90
CA MET A 1 -5.38 3.44 44.06
C MET A 1 -4.84 2.38 43.11
N SER A 2 -4.51 1.18 43.58
CA SER A 2 -4.07 0.05 42.75
C SER A 2 -5.05 -0.31 41.62
N GLU A 3 -6.34 -0.44 41.91
CA GLU A 3 -7.36 -0.77 40.91
C GLU A 3 -7.56 0.34 39.87
N VAL A 4 -7.40 1.61 40.25
CA VAL A 4 -7.48 2.75 39.32
C VAL A 4 -6.25 2.78 38.43
N GLU A 5 -5.05 2.57 38.97
CA GLU A 5 -3.83 2.46 38.19
C GLU A 5 -3.85 1.27 37.24
N GLU A 6 -4.36 0.13 37.68
CA GLU A 6 -4.50 -1.07 36.87
C GLU A 6 -5.52 -0.87 35.74
N ASN A 7 -6.68 -0.29 36.04
CA ASN A 7 -7.69 0.07 35.03
C ASN A 7 -7.16 1.11 34.03
N VAL A 8 -6.40 2.11 34.50
CA VAL A 8 -5.76 3.11 33.64
C VAL A 8 -4.68 2.46 32.78
N ASN A 9 -3.86 1.56 33.33
CA ASN A 9 -2.81 0.86 32.59
C ASN A 9 -3.37 -0.11 31.56
N ALA A 10 -4.47 -0.81 31.86
CA ALA A 10 -5.20 -1.64 30.90
C ALA A 10 -5.76 -0.79 29.75
N LYS A 11 -6.39 0.35 30.06
CA LYS A 11 -6.93 1.28 29.05
C LYS A 11 -5.85 2.00 28.24
N ARG A 12 -4.67 2.27 28.82
CA ARG A 12 -3.50 2.87 28.12
C ARG A 12 -2.97 2.02 26.97
N LYS A 13 -3.23 0.71 26.99
CA LYS A 13 -2.85 -0.22 25.92
C LYS A 13 -4.04 -0.73 25.11
N SER A 14 -5.19 -0.07 25.24
CA SER A 14 -6.39 -0.46 24.51
C SER A 14 -6.16 -0.43 22.99
N ILE A 15 -6.53 -1.53 22.37
CA ILE A 15 -6.54 -1.73 20.91
C ILE A 15 -7.49 -0.75 20.21
N ASN A 16 -8.53 -0.28 20.91
CA ASN A 16 -9.48 0.73 20.45
C ASN A 16 -8.94 2.16 20.54
N SER A 17 -7.63 2.32 20.80
CA SER A 17 -6.95 3.61 20.89
C SER A 17 -5.60 3.57 20.20
N THR A 18 -5.39 2.60 19.30
CA THR A 18 -4.09 2.41 18.65
C THR A 18 -3.77 3.57 17.71
N ILE A 19 -4.74 4.02 16.91
CA ILE A 19 -4.50 5.08 15.93
C ILE A 19 -4.21 6.40 16.64
N VAL A 20 -4.95 6.75 17.68
CA VAL A 20 -4.69 7.97 18.48
C VAL A 20 -3.33 7.94 19.17
N ARG A 21 -2.91 6.79 19.71
CA ARG A 21 -1.62 6.68 20.41
C ARG A 21 -0.41 6.68 19.48
N TYR A 22 -0.51 6.04 18.31
CA TYR A 22 0.65 5.87 17.43
C TYR A 22 0.71 6.93 16.32
N TYR A 23 -0.43 7.40 15.85
CA TYR A 23 -0.52 8.23 14.65
C TYR A 23 -1.21 9.59 14.88
N GLY A 24 -1.86 9.78 16.04
CA GLY A 24 -2.42 11.05 16.48
C GLY A 24 -1.35 12.13 16.67
N GLY A 25 -1.60 13.31 16.10
CA GLY A 25 -0.66 14.43 16.05
C GLY A 25 0.46 14.27 15.01
N LEU A 26 0.73 13.05 14.53
CA LEU A 26 1.80 12.74 13.59
C LEU A 26 1.31 12.66 12.14
N TYR A 27 0.30 11.84 11.89
CA TYR A 27 -0.33 11.65 10.57
C TYR A 27 -1.74 12.24 10.49
N PHE A 28 -2.40 12.40 11.64
CA PHE A 28 -3.76 12.91 11.75
C PHE A 28 -3.84 13.92 12.90
N SER A 29 -4.91 14.71 12.96
CA SER A 29 -5.26 15.39 14.22
C SER A 29 -5.69 14.36 15.27
N TYR A 30 -5.62 14.71 16.55
CA TYR A 30 -6.10 13.81 17.61
C TYR A 30 -7.59 13.48 17.46
N LYS A 31 -8.42 14.47 17.07
CA LYS A 31 -9.83 14.23 16.75
C LYS A 31 -9.97 13.19 15.63
N GLN A 32 -9.29 13.40 14.50
CA GLN A 32 -9.35 12.46 13.37
C GLN A 32 -8.92 11.05 13.78
N SER A 33 -7.87 10.91 14.58
CA SER A 33 -7.45 9.59 15.07
C SER A 33 -8.47 8.92 15.99
N ILE A 34 -9.14 9.69 16.86
CA ILE A 34 -10.23 9.18 17.72
C ILE A 34 -11.40 8.71 16.85
N ASP A 35 -11.78 9.50 15.83
CA ASP A 35 -12.85 9.12 14.91
C ASP A 35 -12.50 7.84 14.13
N ILE A 36 -11.25 7.71 13.66
CA ILE A 36 -10.76 6.49 12.99
C ILE A 36 -10.81 5.28 13.94
N ASP A 37 -10.30 5.41 15.16
CA ASP A 37 -10.36 4.35 16.18
C ASP A 37 -11.81 3.95 16.47
N ALA A 38 -12.74 4.91 16.60
CA ALA A 38 -14.15 4.66 16.85
C ALA A 38 -14.82 3.86 15.71
N ILE A 39 -14.57 4.24 14.46
CA ILE A 39 -15.10 3.52 13.28
C ILE A 39 -14.49 2.12 13.20
N ALA A 40 -13.18 1.98 13.43
CA ALA A 40 -12.50 0.68 13.43
C ALA A 40 -13.07 -0.25 14.51
N THR A 41 -13.17 0.23 15.76
CA THR A 41 -13.79 -0.53 16.86
C THR A 41 -15.21 -0.97 16.51
N TYR A 42 -16.02 -0.09 15.92
CA TYR A 42 -17.35 -0.45 15.46
C TYR A 42 -17.30 -1.53 14.37
N ALA A 43 -16.42 -1.42 13.38
CA ALA A 43 -16.26 -2.42 12.31
C ALA A 43 -15.97 -3.82 12.86
N PHE A 44 -15.06 -3.92 13.84
CA PHE A 44 -14.65 -5.19 14.45
C PHE A 44 -15.70 -5.81 15.37
N SER A 45 -16.73 -5.04 15.77
CA SER A 45 -17.91 -5.57 16.47
C SER A 45 -18.93 -6.24 15.53
N LYS A 46 -18.73 -6.20 14.21
CA LYS A 46 -19.67 -6.71 13.21
C LYS A 46 -19.22 -8.03 12.59
N ASN A 47 -20.17 -8.71 11.92
CA ASN A 47 -19.87 -9.86 11.08
C ASN A 47 -18.92 -9.50 9.93
N SER A 48 -18.30 -10.53 9.33
CA SER A 48 -17.24 -10.38 8.31
C SER A 48 -17.65 -9.48 7.14
N VAL A 49 -18.86 -9.62 6.60
CA VAL A 49 -19.32 -8.86 5.43
C VAL A 49 -19.47 -7.38 5.75
N ILE A 50 -20.14 -7.04 6.86
CA ILE A 50 -20.32 -5.65 7.27
C ILE A 50 -18.98 -5.04 7.65
N LYS A 51 -18.14 -5.79 8.38
CA LYS A 51 -16.78 -5.37 8.73
C LYS A 51 -15.97 -4.98 7.50
N CYS A 52 -15.93 -5.82 6.46
CA CYS A 52 -15.18 -5.51 5.23
C CYS A 52 -15.65 -4.22 4.55
N LYS A 53 -16.96 -3.97 4.49
CA LYS A 53 -17.52 -2.75 3.91
C LYS A 53 -17.13 -1.50 4.69
N ILE A 54 -17.21 -1.56 6.03
CA ILE A 54 -16.81 -0.46 6.91
C ILE A 54 -15.30 -0.22 6.80
N LEU A 55 -14.48 -1.26 6.85
CA LEU A 55 -13.02 -1.11 6.75
C LEU A 55 -12.61 -0.54 5.39
N ALA A 56 -13.22 -0.98 4.28
CA ALA A 56 -12.95 -0.42 2.96
C ALA A 56 -13.26 1.10 2.89
N ALA A 57 -14.40 1.51 3.44
CA ALA A 57 -14.76 2.93 3.51
C ALA A 57 -13.84 3.73 4.45
N LEU A 58 -13.45 3.14 5.59
CA LEU A 58 -12.53 3.75 6.53
C LEU A 58 -11.12 3.91 5.95
N MET A 59 -10.63 2.95 5.17
CA MET A 59 -9.34 3.06 4.48
C MET A 59 -9.31 4.24 3.50
N GLY A 60 -10.42 4.44 2.76
CA GLY A 60 -10.59 5.61 1.89
C GLY A 60 -10.58 6.91 2.69
N ALA A 61 -11.39 6.98 3.74
CA ALA A 61 -11.45 8.16 4.62
C ALA A 61 -10.10 8.50 5.25
N ALA A 62 -9.40 7.50 5.81
CA ALA A 62 -8.07 7.65 6.38
C ALA A 62 -7.06 8.17 5.35
N THR A 63 -7.14 7.71 4.10
CA THR A 63 -6.30 8.20 3.00
C THR A 63 -6.61 9.66 2.68
N ASP A 64 -7.87 10.08 2.70
CA ASP A 64 -8.23 11.47 2.45
C ASP A 64 -7.81 12.41 3.58
N VAL A 65 -7.96 12.01 4.84
CA VAL A 65 -7.67 12.89 5.98
C VAL A 65 -6.21 12.87 6.41
N VAL A 66 -5.37 12.00 5.83
CA VAL A 66 -3.96 11.90 6.23
C VAL A 66 -3.21 13.18 5.89
N ASN A 67 -2.53 13.72 6.89
CA ASN A 67 -1.75 14.93 6.78
C ASN A 67 -0.31 14.62 6.34
N THR A 68 -0.13 14.25 5.06
CA THR A 68 1.18 13.97 4.43
C THR A 68 1.29 14.55 3.01
N ILE A 69 2.50 14.51 2.44
CA ILE A 69 2.71 14.88 1.04
C ILE A 69 2.14 13.77 0.15
N GLY A 70 1.20 14.14 -0.72
CA GLY A 70 0.57 13.20 -1.67
C GLY A 70 -0.41 12.22 -1.03
N ARG A 71 -0.89 12.49 0.20
CA ARG A 71 -1.89 11.67 0.90
C ARG A 71 -1.52 10.19 1.01
N GLN A 72 -0.23 9.93 1.24
CA GLN A 72 0.35 8.59 1.36
C GLN A 72 1.08 8.42 2.69
N PHE A 73 1.11 7.21 3.23
CA PHE A 73 1.54 6.97 4.59
C PHE A 73 3.05 6.71 4.75
N ALA A 74 3.87 6.75 3.70
CA ALA A 74 5.27 6.33 3.85
C ALA A 74 6.08 7.18 4.83
N GLN A 75 5.80 8.48 4.94
CA GLN A 75 6.50 9.37 5.87
C GLN A 75 5.59 10.49 6.33
N PRO A 76 5.69 10.90 7.61
CA PRO A 76 5.00 12.08 8.11
C PRO A 76 5.69 13.35 7.62
N LEU A 77 4.95 14.46 7.67
CA LEU A 77 5.44 15.77 7.29
C LEU A 77 6.70 16.17 8.08
N LYS A 78 7.64 16.80 7.37
CA LYS A 78 8.80 17.47 7.99
C LYS A 78 8.47 18.94 8.14
N VAL A 79 7.96 19.30 9.32
CA VAL A 79 7.49 20.67 9.65
C VAL A 79 8.60 21.66 9.94
N ARG A 80 9.81 21.18 10.25
CA ARG A 80 11.00 22.00 10.46
C ARG A 80 11.96 21.93 9.27
N ASN A 81 12.66 23.04 9.04
CA ASN A 81 13.85 23.13 8.20
C ASN A 81 15.07 22.55 8.93
N LYS A 82 16.20 22.45 8.23
CA LYS A 82 17.45 21.93 8.83
C LYS A 82 17.98 22.81 9.97
N ASP A 83 17.69 24.11 9.91
CA ASP A 83 18.05 25.12 10.92
C ASP A 83 17.08 25.17 12.12
N GLY A 84 16.03 24.33 12.12
CA GLY A 84 15.02 24.28 13.18
C GLY A 84 13.83 25.22 13.00
N SER A 85 13.88 26.16 12.05
CA SER A 85 12.76 27.05 11.70
C SER A 85 11.55 26.27 11.16
N LEU A 86 10.35 26.82 11.29
CA LEU A 86 9.11 26.21 10.78
C LEU A 86 8.94 26.51 9.29
N LYS A 87 8.26 25.60 8.58
CA LYS A 87 7.88 25.82 7.17
C LYS A 87 6.53 26.51 7.08
N ASP A 88 6.53 27.82 6.83
CA ASP A 88 5.33 28.66 6.83
C ASP A 88 4.24 28.17 5.85
N ASN A 89 4.64 27.81 4.63
CA ASN A 89 3.71 27.30 3.61
C ASN A 89 3.06 25.95 3.97
N LEU A 90 3.66 25.21 4.91
CA LEU A 90 3.14 23.91 5.33
C LEU A 90 2.10 24.04 6.43
N ALA A 91 2.19 25.07 7.28
CA ALA A 91 1.26 25.27 8.39
C ALA A 91 -0.19 25.42 7.90
N ARG A 92 -0.42 26.24 6.87
CA ARG A 92 -1.75 26.41 6.28
C ARG A 92 -2.33 25.09 5.75
N LYS A 93 -1.52 24.31 5.03
CA LYS A 93 -1.93 22.99 4.53
C LYS A 93 -2.26 22.03 5.67
N ILE A 94 -1.44 22.02 6.73
CA ILE A 94 -1.67 21.19 7.92
C ILE A 94 -3.01 21.49 8.57
N LEU A 95 -3.35 22.77 8.74
CA LEU A 95 -4.63 23.18 9.32
C LEU A 95 -5.80 22.67 8.48
N VAL A 96 -5.77 22.93 7.17
CA VAL A 96 -6.82 22.47 6.25
C VAL A 96 -6.98 20.95 6.25
N ASP A 97 -5.89 20.18 6.14
CA ASP A 97 -5.97 18.71 6.14
C ASP A 97 -6.49 18.17 7.49
N ARG A 98 -6.18 18.84 8.61
CA ARG A 98 -6.57 18.40 9.96
C ARG A 98 -7.99 18.78 10.37
N GLU A 99 -8.60 19.75 9.68
CA GLU A 99 -10.00 20.14 9.83
C GLU A 99 -10.95 19.24 9.05
N MET A 100 -10.44 18.41 8.13
CA MET A 100 -11.27 17.45 7.40
C MET A 100 -11.95 16.47 8.37
N ASP A 101 -13.28 16.39 8.28
CA ASP A 101 -14.07 15.47 9.10
C ASP A 101 -13.99 14.03 8.56
N VAL A 102 -13.69 13.09 9.45
CA VAL A 102 -13.50 11.68 9.11
C VAL A 102 -14.82 11.01 8.75
N PHE A 103 -15.92 11.32 9.45
CA PHE A 103 -17.23 10.74 9.19
C PHE A 103 -17.79 11.20 7.84
N ASP A 104 -17.54 12.46 7.47
CA ASP A 104 -17.91 12.97 6.14
C ASP A 104 -17.18 12.22 5.02
N GLN A 105 -15.85 12.02 5.12
CA GLN A 105 -15.13 11.24 4.10
C GLN A 105 -15.54 9.77 4.12
N PHE A 106 -15.74 9.19 5.31
CA PHE A 106 -16.23 7.83 5.46
C PHE A 106 -17.58 7.63 4.77
N ALA A 107 -18.53 8.55 4.96
CA ALA A 107 -19.83 8.49 4.31
C ALA A 107 -19.72 8.56 2.78
N LYS A 108 -18.84 9.41 2.24
CA LYS A 108 -18.57 9.47 0.80
C LYS A 108 -18.04 8.15 0.26
N TRP A 109 -17.05 7.55 0.92
CA TRP A 109 -16.49 6.27 0.50
C TRP A 109 -17.47 5.11 0.65
N LEU A 110 -18.25 5.10 1.74
CA LEU A 110 -19.28 4.09 1.94
C LEU A 110 -20.33 4.16 0.83
N LYS A 111 -20.81 5.36 0.50
CA LYS A 111 -21.71 5.60 -0.64
C LYS A 111 -21.08 5.15 -1.96
N TYR A 112 -19.83 5.56 -2.22
CA TYR A 112 -19.09 5.17 -3.42
C TYR A 112 -19.05 3.65 -3.64
N TYR A 113 -18.83 2.87 -2.58
CA TYR A 113 -18.81 1.41 -2.66
C TYR A 113 -20.20 0.78 -2.75
N MET A 114 -21.19 1.37 -2.08
CA MET A 114 -22.58 0.89 -2.13
C MET A 114 -23.22 1.08 -3.51
N GLU A 115 -22.77 2.10 -4.26
CA GLU A 115 -23.25 2.41 -5.61
C GLU A 115 -22.51 1.61 -6.71
N ARG A 116 -21.48 0.84 -6.37
CA ARG A 116 -20.80 -0.01 -7.37
C ARG A 116 -21.75 -1.14 -7.83
N PRO A 117 -21.78 -1.45 -9.13
CA PRO A 117 -22.49 -2.61 -9.62
C PRO A 117 -22.05 -3.87 -8.89
N LYS A 118 -22.99 -4.73 -8.54
CA LYS A 118 -22.66 -6.04 -7.98
C LYS A 118 -22.00 -6.88 -9.08
N ASN A 119 -20.88 -7.53 -8.75
CA ASN A 119 -20.31 -8.52 -9.65
C ASN A 119 -21.30 -9.68 -9.81
N VAL A 120 -21.59 -10.05 -11.05
CA VAL A 120 -22.47 -11.17 -11.42
C VAL A 120 -21.71 -12.44 -11.75
N HIS A 121 -20.40 -12.34 -11.89
CA HIS A 121 -19.53 -13.48 -12.17
C HIS A 121 -19.08 -14.14 -10.86
N ASN A 122 -18.80 -15.43 -10.94
CA ASN A 122 -18.15 -16.13 -9.83
C ASN A 122 -16.72 -15.60 -9.67
N PHE A 123 -16.30 -15.41 -8.42
CA PHE A 123 -14.96 -14.99 -8.08
C PHE A 123 -14.58 -15.53 -6.70
N ASP A 124 -13.29 -15.77 -6.52
CA ASP A 124 -12.70 -16.09 -5.23
C ASP A 124 -11.74 -14.98 -4.81
N ILE A 125 -11.79 -14.60 -3.53
CA ILE A 125 -10.86 -13.63 -2.95
C ILE A 125 -9.88 -14.39 -2.07
N VAL A 126 -8.60 -14.28 -2.40
CA VAL A 126 -7.52 -14.95 -1.66
C VAL A 126 -6.54 -13.89 -1.13
N CYS A 127 -6.29 -13.93 0.18
CA CYS A 127 -5.24 -13.15 0.84
C CYS A 127 -4.15 -14.12 1.31
N ASN A 128 -3.06 -14.25 0.55
CA ASN A 128 -1.98 -15.18 0.85
C ASN A 128 -0.66 -14.74 0.17
N ASP A 129 0.44 -15.42 0.48
CA ASP A 129 1.69 -15.28 -0.27
C ASP A 129 1.50 -15.73 -1.73
N TYR A 130 1.95 -14.89 -2.67
CA TYR A 130 1.75 -15.11 -4.10
C TYR A 130 2.29 -16.47 -4.57
N LEU A 131 3.45 -16.90 -4.03
CA LEU A 131 4.10 -18.14 -4.45
C LEU A 131 3.31 -19.35 -3.96
N GLU A 132 2.73 -19.27 -2.76
CA GLU A 132 1.89 -20.32 -2.20
C GLU A 132 0.54 -20.43 -2.93
N VAL A 133 0.04 -19.33 -3.51
CA VAL A 133 -1.12 -19.37 -4.43
C VAL A 133 -0.72 -20.06 -5.72
N LEU A 134 0.36 -19.62 -6.36
CA LEU A 134 0.81 -20.17 -7.65
C LEU A 134 1.12 -21.67 -7.58
N LYS A 135 1.75 -22.14 -6.49
CA LYS A 135 2.05 -23.57 -6.27
C LYS A 135 0.81 -24.47 -6.19
N LYS A 136 -0.35 -23.91 -5.83
CA LYS A 136 -1.60 -24.66 -5.68
C LYS A 136 -2.41 -24.75 -6.96
N LEU A 137 -2.13 -23.89 -7.94
CA LEU A 137 -2.80 -23.91 -9.23
C LEU A 137 -2.43 -25.18 -10.00
N LYS A 138 -3.44 -25.82 -10.57
CA LYS A 138 -3.30 -26.95 -11.48
C LYS A 138 -3.41 -26.48 -12.93
N PRO A 139 -2.87 -27.27 -13.88
CA PRO A 139 -3.07 -27.04 -15.31
C PRO A 139 -4.53 -26.75 -15.66
N GLY A 140 -4.81 -25.57 -16.22
CA GLY A 140 -6.15 -25.18 -16.67
C GLY A 140 -7.07 -24.55 -15.62
N ASP A 141 -6.66 -24.43 -14.35
CA ASP A 141 -7.45 -23.74 -13.32
C ASP A 141 -7.66 -22.25 -13.68
N VAL A 142 -6.66 -21.64 -14.34
CA VAL A 142 -6.72 -20.27 -14.84
C VAL A 142 -6.06 -20.19 -16.22
N GLU A 143 -6.59 -19.34 -17.09
CA GLU A 143 -6.03 -19.13 -18.43
C GLU A 143 -4.96 -18.05 -18.45
N VAL A 144 -5.11 -17.02 -17.61
CA VAL A 144 -4.24 -15.84 -17.57
C VAL A 144 -3.98 -15.43 -16.13
N ILE A 145 -2.71 -15.16 -15.82
CA ILE A 145 -2.27 -14.55 -14.57
C ILE A 145 -1.81 -13.13 -14.88
N TYR A 146 -2.53 -12.15 -14.32
CA TYR A 146 -2.08 -10.76 -14.31
C TYR A 146 -1.25 -10.50 -13.03
N ALA A 147 -0.05 -9.98 -13.19
CA ALA A 147 0.85 -9.68 -12.08
C ALA A 147 1.31 -8.22 -12.14
N ASP A 148 1.24 -7.52 -11.01
CA ASP A 148 1.77 -6.16 -10.82
C ASP A 148 2.63 -6.12 -9.54
N PRO A 149 3.81 -6.77 -9.55
CA PRO A 149 4.70 -6.78 -8.40
C PRO A 149 5.44 -5.44 -8.27
N PRO A 150 5.89 -5.08 -7.06
CA PRO A 150 6.72 -3.89 -6.89
C PRO A 150 8.01 -4.01 -7.70
N TYR A 151 8.39 -2.92 -8.32
CA TYR A 151 9.52 -2.86 -9.24
C TYR A 151 10.69 -2.01 -8.72
N THR A 152 10.59 -1.43 -7.52
CA THR A 152 11.67 -0.67 -6.86
C THR A 152 12.02 -1.25 -5.49
N ARG A 153 13.13 -0.78 -4.91
CA ARG A 153 13.51 -1.05 -3.51
C ARG A 153 12.54 -0.49 -2.45
N TYR A 154 11.53 0.28 -2.84
CA TYR A 154 10.59 0.85 -1.89
C TYR A 154 9.46 -0.13 -1.58
N HIS A 155 9.54 -0.75 -0.41
CA HIS A 155 8.50 -1.64 0.06
C HIS A 155 7.15 -0.92 0.23
N TYR A 156 6.11 -1.46 -0.40
CA TYR A 156 4.73 -0.97 -0.25
C TYR A 156 4.23 -0.99 1.19
N SER A 157 4.76 -1.89 2.03
CA SER A 157 4.45 -1.91 3.46
C SER A 157 4.81 -0.60 4.18
N ARG A 158 5.68 0.26 3.62
CA ARG A 158 5.83 1.65 4.14
C ARG A 158 4.57 2.48 3.93
N TYR A 159 3.96 2.35 2.77
CA TYR A 159 2.82 3.15 2.33
C TYR A 159 1.50 2.65 2.92
N TYR A 160 1.44 1.40 3.41
CA TYR A 160 0.20 0.82 3.93
C TYR A 160 0.21 0.53 5.43
N HIS A 161 1.33 0.73 6.14
CA HIS A 161 1.45 0.31 7.55
C HIS A 161 0.35 0.85 8.49
N ILE A 162 -0.18 2.06 8.25
CA ILE A 162 -1.29 2.60 9.05
C ILE A 162 -2.60 1.91 8.68
N LEU A 163 -2.90 1.76 7.38
CA LEU A 163 -4.08 1.04 6.93
C LEU A 163 -4.06 -0.43 7.40
N GLU A 164 -2.89 -1.06 7.37
CA GLU A 164 -2.66 -2.40 7.90
C GLU A 164 -2.95 -2.45 9.40
N THR A 165 -2.52 -1.45 10.18
CA THR A 165 -2.85 -1.36 11.61
C THR A 165 -4.35 -1.17 11.87
N ILE A 166 -5.05 -0.41 11.03
CA ILE A 166 -6.52 -0.29 11.08
C ILE A 166 -7.18 -1.64 10.77
N CYS A 167 -6.73 -2.33 9.71
CA CYS A 167 -7.35 -3.57 9.22
C CYS A 167 -6.98 -4.82 10.01
N LEU A 168 -5.87 -4.81 10.76
CA LEU A 168 -5.55 -5.84 11.74
C LEU A 168 -6.19 -5.56 13.11
N HIS A 169 -6.49 -4.28 13.38
CA HIS A 169 -7.03 -3.78 14.65
C HIS A 169 -6.24 -4.34 15.81
N ASP A 170 -4.93 -4.04 15.82
CA ASP A 170 -3.96 -4.59 16.76
C ASP A 170 -3.06 -3.51 17.39
N ASN A 171 -2.06 -3.96 18.16
CA ASN A 171 -1.07 -3.12 18.83
C ASN A 171 0.34 -3.48 18.34
N PRO A 172 0.77 -3.00 17.16
CA PRO A 172 2.05 -3.40 16.61
C PRO A 172 3.23 -2.95 17.46
N GLN A 173 4.24 -3.81 17.55
CA GLN A 173 5.55 -3.37 18.00
C GLN A 173 6.17 -2.43 16.94
N ILE A 174 6.65 -1.27 17.38
CA ILE A 174 7.20 -0.27 16.46
C ILE A 174 8.70 -0.51 16.23
N SER A 175 9.11 -0.29 14.98
CA SER A 175 10.49 -0.43 14.53
C SER A 175 11.41 0.59 15.15
N THR A 176 12.42 0.06 15.86
CA THR A 176 13.53 0.80 16.47
C THR A 176 14.86 0.58 15.75
N LYS A 177 14.87 -0.29 14.74
CA LYS A 177 16.07 -0.63 13.97
C LYS A 177 16.14 0.24 12.73
N PHE A 178 17.30 0.85 12.52
CA PHE A 178 17.62 1.57 11.29
C PHE A 178 18.83 0.90 10.61
N PRO A 179 18.91 0.92 9.27
CA PRO A 179 20.05 0.38 8.54
C PRO A 179 21.39 1.02 8.91
N ASN A 180 21.38 2.23 9.46
CA ASN A 180 22.57 2.97 9.88
C ASN A 180 23.07 2.61 11.29
N GLY A 181 22.46 1.62 11.96
CA GLY A 181 22.87 1.14 13.29
C GLY A 181 22.58 2.09 14.45
N LYS A 182 22.09 3.31 14.20
CA LYS A 182 21.93 4.37 15.23
C LYS A 182 20.77 4.15 16.21
N GLY A 183 19.98 3.08 16.04
CA GLY A 183 18.81 2.79 16.88
C GLY A 183 17.79 3.95 16.94
N GLY A 184 16.82 3.84 17.84
CA GLY A 184 15.79 4.88 18.07
C GLY A 184 14.49 4.65 17.30
N LEU A 185 13.46 5.43 17.60
CA LEU A 185 12.13 5.24 17.01
C LEU A 185 12.07 5.77 15.57
N SER A 186 11.58 4.97 14.62
CA SER A 186 11.27 5.45 13.28
C SER A 186 10.33 6.65 13.36
N ARG A 187 10.67 7.78 12.72
CA ARG A 187 9.74 8.92 12.61
C ARG A 187 8.39 8.51 12.04
N ALA A 188 8.38 7.50 11.17
CA ALA A 188 7.17 7.03 10.52
C ALA A 188 6.36 6.05 11.36
N ILE A 189 6.86 5.62 12.53
CA ILE A 189 6.14 4.68 13.42
C ILE A 189 5.77 3.38 12.67
N TYR A 190 6.76 2.86 11.94
CA TYR A 190 6.61 1.62 11.18
C TYR A 190 6.43 0.43 12.10
N ARG A 191 5.55 -0.50 11.74
CA ARG A 191 5.46 -1.81 12.40
C ARG A 191 6.75 -2.63 12.16
N ASN A 192 7.13 -3.45 13.14
CA ASN A 192 8.28 -4.37 13.03
C ASN A 192 8.03 -5.56 12.11
N ASP A 193 6.79 -6.00 12.04
CA ASP A 193 6.29 -7.18 11.33
C ASP A 193 5.89 -6.89 9.87
N ARG A 194 6.19 -5.69 9.35
CA ARG A 194 5.82 -5.30 7.99
C ARG A 194 6.35 -6.28 6.95
N HIS A 195 5.44 -6.70 6.06
CA HIS A 195 5.80 -7.54 4.94
C HIS A 195 6.93 -6.94 4.10
N GLN A 196 7.95 -7.75 3.83
CA GLN A 196 9.06 -7.41 2.95
C GLN A 196 8.97 -8.25 1.68
N SER A 197 8.33 -7.69 0.65
CA SER A 197 8.18 -8.38 -0.64
C SER A 197 9.54 -8.75 -1.23
N PRO A 198 9.74 -10.00 -1.69
CA PRO A 198 10.99 -10.41 -2.33
C PRO A 198 11.26 -9.63 -3.63
N PHE A 199 10.21 -9.15 -4.30
CA PHE A 199 10.30 -8.27 -5.47
C PHE A 199 10.87 -6.88 -5.17
N CYS A 200 10.94 -6.46 -3.90
CA CYS A 200 11.59 -5.22 -3.47
C CYS A 200 13.05 -5.39 -3.04
N ILE A 201 13.61 -6.61 -3.08
CA ILE A 201 14.95 -6.91 -2.56
C ILE A 201 15.84 -7.31 -3.75
N LYS A 202 16.88 -6.51 -4.06
CA LYS A 202 17.72 -6.71 -5.26
C LYS A 202 18.27 -8.14 -5.40
N SER A 203 18.70 -8.75 -4.28
CA SER A 203 19.22 -10.12 -4.27
C SER A 203 18.16 -11.22 -4.37
N LYS A 204 16.87 -10.91 -4.15
CA LYS A 204 15.76 -11.88 -4.19
C LYS A 204 14.84 -11.70 -5.40
N ALA A 205 14.77 -10.51 -5.97
CA ALA A 205 13.85 -10.17 -7.05
C ALA A 205 14.03 -11.09 -8.28
N PRO A 206 15.26 -11.40 -8.77
CA PRO A 206 15.41 -12.32 -9.91
C PRO A 206 14.81 -13.69 -9.64
N LYS A 207 15.02 -14.25 -8.44
CA LYS A 207 14.44 -15.54 -8.05
C LYS A 207 12.91 -15.47 -7.93
N ALA A 208 12.36 -14.38 -7.40
CA ALA A 208 10.92 -14.20 -7.29
C ALA A 208 10.22 -14.17 -8.66
N PHE A 209 10.81 -13.48 -9.65
CA PHE A 209 10.32 -13.51 -11.03
C PHE A 209 10.47 -14.89 -11.68
N ASP A 210 11.62 -15.55 -11.47
CA ASP A 210 11.85 -16.91 -11.97
C ASP A 210 10.80 -17.90 -11.45
N GLU A 211 10.51 -17.86 -10.14
CA GLU A 211 9.47 -18.67 -9.51
C GLU A 211 8.06 -18.32 -10.02
N LEU A 212 7.75 -17.03 -10.21
CA LEU A 212 6.47 -16.58 -10.77
C LEU A 212 6.23 -17.18 -12.16
N PHE A 213 7.18 -17.03 -13.08
CA PHE A 213 7.04 -17.56 -14.44
C PHE A 213 7.02 -19.09 -14.46
N MET A 214 7.86 -19.75 -13.66
CA MET A 214 7.90 -21.21 -13.56
C MET A 214 6.55 -21.78 -13.11
N TYR A 215 5.98 -21.27 -12.01
CA TYR A 215 4.73 -21.83 -11.49
C TYR A 215 3.52 -21.42 -12.32
N ALA A 216 3.52 -20.25 -12.93
CA ALA A 216 2.50 -19.87 -13.92
C ALA A 216 2.52 -20.82 -15.13
N GLN A 217 3.71 -21.19 -15.62
CA GLN A 217 3.85 -22.12 -16.75
C GLN A 217 3.40 -23.52 -16.37
N LYS A 218 3.73 -23.99 -15.16
CA LYS A 218 3.23 -25.28 -14.63
C LYS A 218 1.71 -25.33 -14.53
N ALA A 219 1.07 -24.20 -14.24
CA ALA A 219 -0.38 -24.07 -14.25
C ALA A 219 -0.98 -23.95 -15.68
N GLN A 220 -0.14 -23.99 -16.73
CA GLN A 220 -0.53 -23.78 -18.12
C GLN A 220 -1.31 -22.46 -18.32
N ALA A 221 -0.89 -21.41 -17.63
CA ALA A 221 -1.46 -20.08 -17.73
C ALA A 221 -0.56 -19.18 -18.56
N SER A 222 -1.15 -18.25 -19.31
CA SER A 222 -0.41 -17.11 -19.86
C SER A 222 -0.12 -16.11 -18.73
N VAL A 223 0.94 -15.32 -18.86
CA VAL A 223 1.27 -14.25 -17.89
C VAL A 223 1.18 -12.90 -18.57
N VAL A 224 0.53 -11.95 -17.91
CA VAL A 224 0.60 -10.53 -18.24
C VAL A 224 1.23 -9.83 -17.04
N LEU A 225 2.52 -9.53 -17.14
CA LEU A 225 3.26 -8.84 -16.10
C LEU A 225 3.31 -7.34 -16.40
N SER A 226 2.75 -6.52 -15.51
CA SER A 226 2.96 -5.08 -15.50
C SER A 226 4.31 -4.72 -14.86
N TYR A 227 5.09 -3.88 -15.53
CA TYR A 227 6.34 -3.35 -15.02
C TYR A 227 6.59 -1.95 -15.57
N SER A 228 6.95 -1.01 -14.70
CA SER A 228 7.34 0.34 -15.12
C SER A 228 8.81 0.35 -15.57
N PRO A 229 9.14 0.75 -16.81
CA PRO A 229 10.53 0.80 -17.26
C PRO A 229 11.32 1.88 -16.50
N PHE A 230 12.65 1.85 -16.65
CA PHE A 230 13.55 2.83 -16.05
C PHE A 230 14.31 3.58 -17.13
N ASP A 231 14.19 4.90 -17.12
CA ASP A 231 15.09 5.77 -17.85
C ASP A 231 16.23 6.19 -16.90
N GLU A 232 17.46 5.79 -17.23
CA GLU A 232 18.66 6.12 -16.44
C GLU A 232 18.94 7.62 -16.38
N SER A 233 18.48 8.40 -17.37
CA SER A 233 18.59 9.85 -17.37
C SER A 233 17.58 10.52 -16.41
N SER A 234 16.57 9.76 -15.97
CA SER A 234 15.55 10.25 -15.06
C SER A 234 16.04 10.30 -13.60
N LYS A 235 15.46 11.22 -12.81
CA LYS A 235 15.66 11.27 -11.35
C LYS A 235 14.83 10.23 -10.60
N ALA A 236 14.19 9.29 -11.30
CA ALA A 236 13.35 8.27 -10.68
C ALA A 236 14.19 7.24 -9.92
N THR A 237 13.54 6.47 -9.06
CA THR A 237 14.25 5.37 -8.37
C THR A 237 14.55 4.24 -9.33
N PRO A 238 15.80 3.75 -9.40
CA PRO A 238 16.15 2.62 -10.25
C PRO A 238 15.25 1.41 -9.97
N ARG A 239 14.91 0.72 -11.05
CA ARG A 239 14.22 -0.57 -11.00
C ARG A 239 15.20 -1.64 -10.53
N LEU A 240 14.68 -2.73 -9.97
CA LEU A 240 15.55 -3.81 -9.49
C LEU A 240 16.02 -4.73 -10.62
N LEU A 241 15.21 -4.85 -11.68
CA LEU A 241 15.53 -5.54 -12.91
C LEU A 241 15.14 -4.64 -14.10
N SER A 242 15.85 -4.74 -15.21
CA SER A 242 15.46 -4.16 -16.49
C SER A 242 14.35 -5.00 -17.15
N ILE A 243 13.74 -4.45 -18.21
CA ILE A 243 12.75 -5.19 -19.00
C ILE A 243 13.40 -6.38 -19.69
N GLU A 244 14.62 -6.21 -20.20
CA GLU A 244 15.41 -7.25 -20.86
C GLU A 244 15.71 -8.40 -19.90
N GLU A 245 16.15 -8.11 -18.66
CA GLU A 245 16.38 -9.13 -17.64
C GLU A 245 15.10 -9.93 -17.32
N LEU A 246 13.94 -9.27 -17.26
CA LEU A 246 12.66 -9.94 -17.04
C LEU A 246 12.26 -10.83 -18.23
N VAL A 247 12.46 -10.35 -19.46
CA VAL A 247 12.21 -11.12 -20.69
C VAL A 247 13.11 -12.36 -20.75
N ASP A 248 14.39 -12.23 -20.37
CA ASP A 248 15.33 -13.36 -20.34
C ASP A 248 14.92 -14.41 -19.31
N ILE A 249 14.41 -14.00 -18.14
CA ILE A 249 13.85 -14.94 -17.16
C ILE A 249 12.60 -15.62 -17.71
N ALA A 250 11.68 -14.87 -18.32
CA ALA A 250 10.43 -15.41 -18.87
C ALA A 250 10.68 -16.42 -19.99
N LYS A 251 11.66 -16.16 -20.88
CA LYS A 251 12.04 -17.03 -22.00
C LYS A 251 12.60 -18.38 -21.59
N LYS A 252 12.99 -18.57 -20.32
CA LYS A 252 13.32 -19.91 -19.80
C LYS A 252 12.12 -20.86 -19.77
N TYR A 253 10.91 -20.29 -19.67
CA TYR A 253 9.67 -21.03 -19.44
C TYR A 253 8.67 -20.89 -20.59
N TYR A 254 8.67 -19.77 -21.32
CA TYR A 254 7.72 -19.50 -22.41
C TYR A 254 8.43 -19.29 -23.74
N ASN A 255 7.85 -19.86 -24.80
CA ASN A 255 8.38 -19.71 -26.17
C ASN A 255 7.95 -18.39 -26.83
N SER A 256 6.81 -17.83 -26.43
CA SER A 256 6.29 -16.55 -26.92
C SER A 256 6.28 -15.53 -25.78
N VAL A 257 7.22 -14.59 -25.84
CA VAL A 257 7.33 -13.47 -24.89
C VAL A 257 7.38 -12.16 -25.67
N GLU A 258 6.39 -11.31 -25.45
CA GLU A 258 6.26 -10.01 -26.09
C GLU A 258 6.26 -8.90 -25.04
N VAL A 259 6.83 -7.76 -25.39
CA VAL A 259 6.73 -6.54 -24.58
C VAL A 259 5.86 -5.55 -25.33
N VAL A 260 4.74 -5.17 -24.74
CA VAL A 260 3.82 -4.19 -25.32
C VAL A 260 3.67 -2.98 -24.41
N SER A 261 3.46 -1.81 -25.02
CA SER A 261 2.96 -0.67 -24.27
C SER A 261 1.43 -0.80 -24.17
N PRO A 262 0.84 -0.69 -22.97
CA PRO A 262 -0.61 -0.69 -22.79
C PRO A 262 -1.30 0.56 -23.38
N GLY A 263 -0.53 1.50 -23.95
CA GLY A 263 -1.05 2.72 -24.57
C GLY A 263 -1.06 3.90 -23.60
N GLN A 264 -1.95 4.86 -23.85
CA GLN A 264 -2.01 6.12 -23.12
C GLN A 264 -2.63 5.93 -21.74
N PHE A 265 -1.81 6.00 -20.68
CA PHE A 265 -2.33 6.19 -19.32
C PHE A 265 -2.19 7.64 -18.89
N ILE A 266 -3.32 8.32 -18.72
CA ILE A 266 -3.39 9.51 -17.88
C ILE A 266 -3.31 9.00 -16.44
N HIS A 267 -2.14 9.09 -15.81
CA HIS A 267 -2.10 8.96 -14.36
C HIS A 267 -3.02 10.03 -13.77
N SER A 268 -4.14 9.62 -13.17
CA SER A 268 -4.98 10.51 -12.36
C SER A 268 -4.19 10.93 -11.12
N ARG A 269 -3.29 11.90 -11.28
CA ARG A 269 -2.68 12.61 -10.15
C ARG A 269 -3.77 13.53 -9.61
N PHE A 270 -4.17 13.33 -8.37
CA PHE A 270 -5.11 14.19 -7.64
C PHE A 270 -4.52 15.62 -7.44
N ASN A 271 -4.40 16.39 -8.51
CA ASN A 271 -3.96 17.79 -8.56
C ASN A 271 -4.80 18.55 -9.61
N ARG A 272 -4.80 19.90 -9.55
CA ARG A 272 -5.41 20.77 -10.57
C ARG A 272 -4.92 20.39 -11.98
N GLN A 273 -5.86 20.28 -12.93
CA GLN A 273 -5.62 19.91 -14.33
C GLN A 273 -4.49 20.71 -15.02
N ALA A 274 -4.23 21.95 -14.59
CA ALA A 274 -3.16 22.80 -15.12
C ALA A 274 -1.73 22.31 -14.83
N ASN A 275 -1.52 21.34 -13.94
CA ASN A 275 -0.20 20.75 -13.63
C ASN A 275 -0.02 19.34 -14.22
N ASN A 276 -0.90 18.90 -15.11
CA ASN A 276 -0.75 17.65 -15.85
C ASN A 276 0.27 17.86 -16.97
N TYR A 277 1.57 17.73 -16.66
CA TYR A 277 2.62 17.65 -17.67
C TYR A 277 2.68 16.26 -18.31
N GLU A 278 2.81 16.29 -19.65
CA GLU A 278 3.13 15.27 -20.67
C GLU A 278 2.65 13.82 -20.50
N ILE A 279 1.95 13.36 -21.55
CA ILE A 279 1.57 11.97 -21.82
C ILE A 279 2.86 11.14 -21.92
N ASN A 280 3.11 10.29 -20.92
CA ASN A 280 4.30 9.44 -20.92
C ASN A 280 3.95 8.05 -21.49
N TYR A 281 4.30 7.84 -22.76
CA TYR A 281 4.17 6.56 -23.47
C TYR A 281 5.02 5.42 -22.85
N ASP A 282 5.92 5.75 -21.92
CA ASP A 282 6.88 4.87 -21.27
C ASP A 282 6.60 4.68 -19.77
N ALA A 283 5.41 5.04 -19.28
CA ALA A 283 5.10 4.89 -17.85
C ALA A 283 5.03 3.41 -17.41
N GLU A 284 4.57 2.52 -18.30
CA GLU A 284 4.27 1.13 -18.02
C GLU A 284 4.51 0.25 -19.25
N ARG A 285 4.94 -0.99 -19.02
CA ARG A 285 5.11 -2.04 -20.03
C ARG A 285 4.42 -3.31 -19.54
N LEU A 286 3.78 -4.00 -20.47
CA LEU A 286 3.24 -5.33 -20.23
C LEU A 286 4.15 -6.35 -20.90
N ILE A 287 4.69 -7.27 -20.10
CA ILE A 287 5.41 -8.44 -20.59
C ILE A 287 4.39 -9.57 -20.69
N ILE A 288 4.04 -9.95 -21.91
CA ILE A 288 3.04 -10.96 -22.24
C ILE A 288 3.75 -12.26 -22.57
N CYS A 289 3.53 -13.28 -21.76
CA CYS A 289 4.06 -14.63 -21.96
C CYS A 289 2.88 -15.54 -22.32
N ARG A 290 2.84 -16.06 -23.55
CA ARG A 290 1.74 -16.93 -24.01
C ARG A 290 2.08 -18.39 -23.79
N ARG A 291 1.13 -19.12 -23.19
CA ARG A 291 1.19 -20.57 -22.98
C ARG A 291 1.20 -21.34 -24.29
#